data_AF-A0A9W6SKB0-F1
#
_entry.id   AF-A0A9W6SKB0-F1
#
_cell.length_a   1.000
_cell.length_b   1.000
_cell.length_c   1.000
_cell.angle_alpha   90.00
_cell.angle_beta   90.00
_cell.angle_gamma   90.00
#
_symmetry.space_group_name_H-M   'P 1'
#
loop_
_entity.id
_entity.type
_entity.pdbx_description
1 polymer ?
#
loop_
_entity_poly.entity_id
_entity_poly.type
_entity_poly.pdbx_seq_one_letter_code
_entity_poly.pdbx_strand_id
1 'polypeptide(L)'
;MPEPIHATTARTMHAGAPEKTVRVPGVIDFDTDPPRETAQFIRLLRDAAAEGTDVHWTGRGNDPELTRKLTHLPPPSEPLHPSVTAPWRDWTASYRLGVLYRRTGPGFLIVQDRRPFRQKPARIVIGDPHLRSVLERCDEPADLRTGGIGKAAGFLAGSDLVLILGDWVVTLPYRLAGWPVPAYSV
;
A
#
# COMPACT_ATOMS: atom_id res chain seq x y z
N MET A 1 26.41 -2.52 1.62
CA MET A 1 25.59 -1.34 1.27
C MET A 1 24.66 -1.78 0.14
N PRO A 2 23.41 -2.16 0.40
CA PRO A 2 22.47 -2.37 -0.70
C PRO A 2 22.10 -1.00 -1.30
N GLU A 3 21.99 -0.94 -2.63
CA GLU A 3 21.57 0.27 -3.35
C GLU A 3 20.08 0.56 -3.06
N PRO A 4 19.67 1.83 -3.00
CA PRO A 4 18.26 2.17 -2.87
C PRO A 4 17.47 1.64 -4.09
N ILE A 5 16.20 1.26 -3.86
CA ILE A 5 15.27 0.86 -4.92
C ILE A 5 15.08 2.06 -5.87
N HIS A 6 15.84 2.09 -6.96
CA HIS A 6 15.73 3.11 -7.99
C HIS A 6 14.60 2.74 -8.96
N ALA A 7 13.40 3.24 -8.69
CA ALA A 7 12.28 3.13 -9.61
C ALA A 7 12.50 4.02 -10.84
N THR A 8 12.37 3.46 -12.04
CA THR A 8 12.46 4.22 -13.30
C THR A 8 11.06 4.48 -13.85
N THR A 9 10.72 5.75 -14.06
CA THR A 9 9.44 6.16 -14.65
C THR A 9 9.58 6.27 -16.17
N ALA A 10 8.70 5.60 -16.91
CA ALA A 10 8.57 5.73 -18.35
C ALA A 10 7.16 6.23 -18.70
N ARG A 11 7.05 7.03 -19.78
CA ARG A 11 5.78 7.59 -20.24
C ARG A 11 5.53 7.09 -21.66
N THR A 12 4.48 6.30 -21.85
CA THR A 12 4.10 5.77 -23.16
C THR A 12 2.93 6.58 -23.71
N MET A 13 2.98 6.96 -25.00
CA MET A 13 1.90 7.69 -25.66
C MET A 13 1.08 6.73 -26.53
N HIS A 14 -0.19 6.52 -26.19
CA HIS A 14 -1.20 5.97 -27.09
C HIS A 14 -2.49 6.78 -26.91
N ALA A 15 -3.25 7.04 -27.98
CA ALA A 15 -4.38 7.96 -28.00
C ALA A 15 -5.41 7.68 -26.89
N GLY A 16 -5.38 8.50 -25.85
CA GLY A 16 -5.94 8.27 -24.52
C GLY A 16 -5.00 8.96 -23.51
N ALA A 17 -5.44 9.34 -22.31
CA ALA A 17 -4.58 10.04 -21.35
C ALA A 17 -3.24 9.28 -21.13
N PRO A 18 -2.11 9.97 -20.89
CA PRO A 18 -0.82 9.31 -20.74
C PRO A 18 -0.84 8.32 -19.56
N GLU A 19 -0.76 7.03 -19.88
CA GLU A 19 -0.56 5.97 -18.90
C GLU A 19 0.82 6.17 -18.27
N LYS A 20 0.84 6.48 -16.97
CA LYS A 20 2.09 6.59 -16.21
C LYS A 20 2.48 5.18 -15.80
N THR A 21 3.67 4.75 -16.21
CA THR A 21 4.18 3.43 -15.86
C THR A 21 5.49 3.54 -15.11
N VAL A 22 5.61 2.78 -14.02
CA VAL A 22 6.82 2.64 -13.23
C VAL A 22 7.32 1.21 -13.35
N ARG A 23 8.61 1.04 -13.67
CA ARG A 23 9.27 -0.27 -13.63
C ARG A 23 10.20 -0.32 -12.44
N VAL A 24 10.03 -1.34 -11.62
CA VAL A 24 10.88 -1.61 -10.47
C VAL A 24 11.87 -2.71 -10.87
N PRO A 25 13.18 -2.40 -10.93
CA PRO A 25 14.18 -3.39 -11.29
C PRO A 25 14.36 -4.42 -10.17
N GLY A 26 14.71 -5.65 -10.55
CA GLY A 26 15.01 -6.73 -9.61
C GLY A 26 13.79 -7.50 -9.10
N VAL A 27 14.05 -8.38 -8.12
CA VAL A 27 13.04 -9.19 -7.43
C VAL A 27 12.92 -8.68 -6.01
N ILE A 28 11.74 -8.23 -5.63
CA ILE A 28 11.43 -7.84 -4.25
C ILE A 28 11.15 -9.09 -3.41
N ASP A 29 11.87 -9.28 -2.32
CA ASP A 29 11.69 -10.40 -1.41
C ASP A 29 11.13 -9.94 -0.07
N PHE A 30 9.84 -10.17 0.16
CA PHE A 30 9.18 -9.75 1.40
C PHE A 30 9.63 -10.53 2.64
N ASP A 31 10.29 -11.69 2.47
CA ASP A 31 10.78 -12.49 3.58
C ASP A 31 12.22 -12.11 3.98
N THR A 32 13.05 -11.67 3.03
CA THR A 32 14.49 -11.44 3.27
C THR A 32 14.98 -10.01 3.06
N ASP A 33 14.24 -9.16 2.33
CA ASP A 33 14.64 -7.78 2.12
C ASP A 33 14.60 -6.99 3.45
N PRO A 34 15.46 -5.98 3.61
CA PRO A 34 15.47 -5.13 4.79
C PRO A 34 14.09 -4.51 5.07
N PRO A 35 13.58 -4.55 6.32
CA PRO A 35 12.21 -4.10 6.60
C PRO A 35 11.89 -2.66 6.18
N ARG A 36 12.89 -1.78 6.20
CA ARG A 36 12.80 -0.41 5.70
C ARG A 36 12.51 -0.37 4.19
N GLU A 37 13.25 -1.15 3.41
CA GLU A 37 13.15 -1.18 1.95
C GLU A 37 11.80 -1.79 1.54
N THR A 38 11.39 -2.85 2.21
CA THR A 38 10.04 -3.43 2.04
C THR A 38 8.94 -2.42 2.37
N ALA A 39 9.06 -1.67 3.47
CA ALA A 39 8.11 -0.61 3.81
C ALA A 39 8.07 0.52 2.77
N GLN A 40 9.23 0.92 2.23
CA GLN A 40 9.33 1.90 1.14
C GLN A 40 8.67 1.39 -0.14
N PHE A 41 8.86 0.12 -0.47
CA PHE A 41 8.24 -0.50 -1.63
C PHE A 41 6.71 -0.58 -1.50
N ILE A 42 6.20 -0.96 -0.32
CA ILE A 42 4.75 -0.95 -0.03
C ILE A 42 4.17 0.45 -0.18
N ARG A 43 4.86 1.47 0.33
CA ARG A 43 4.49 2.86 0.10
C ARG A 43 4.44 3.17 -1.40
N LEU A 44 5.47 2.80 -2.18
CA LEU A 44 5.53 3.07 -3.62
C LEU A 44 4.30 2.50 -4.32
N LEU A 45 3.94 1.24 -4.04
CA LEU A 45 2.75 0.60 -4.58
C LEU A 45 1.47 1.35 -4.21
N ARG A 46 1.35 1.76 -2.94
CA ARG A 46 0.20 2.51 -2.44
C ARG A 46 0.04 3.86 -3.15
N ASP A 47 1.13 4.61 -3.26
CA ASP A 47 1.13 5.94 -3.85
C ASP A 47 0.88 5.86 -5.36
N ALA A 48 1.50 4.91 -6.06
CA ALA A 48 1.28 4.66 -7.48
C ALA A 48 -0.19 4.30 -7.77
N ALA A 49 -0.79 3.40 -6.99
CA ALA A 49 -2.20 3.06 -7.14
C ALA A 49 -3.14 4.24 -6.84
N ALA A 50 -2.82 5.07 -5.84
CA ALA A 50 -3.59 6.28 -5.56
C ALA A 50 -3.55 7.29 -6.73
N GLU A 51 -2.47 7.31 -7.50
CA GLU A 51 -2.28 8.15 -8.68
C GLU A 51 -2.76 7.52 -10.00
N GLY A 52 -3.22 6.27 -9.99
CA GLY A 52 -3.51 5.52 -11.22
C GLY A 52 -2.28 5.27 -12.09
N THR A 53 -1.11 5.12 -11.45
CA THR A 53 0.15 4.76 -12.09
C THR A 53 0.32 3.25 -12.05
N ASP A 54 0.56 2.63 -13.20
CA ASP A 54 0.82 1.20 -13.28
C ASP A 54 2.24 0.89 -12.84
N VAL A 55 2.38 -0.13 -12.00
CA VAL A 55 3.67 -0.57 -11.49
C VAL A 55 3.97 -1.97 -12.00
N HIS A 56 5.03 -2.10 -12.79
CA HIS A 56 5.58 -3.40 -13.16
C HIS A 56 6.73 -3.76 -12.25
N TRP A 57 6.58 -4.86 -11.54
CA TRP A 57 7.55 -5.36 -10.58
C TRP A 57 7.46 -6.88 -10.48
N THR A 58 8.51 -7.50 -9.96
CA THR A 58 8.52 -8.93 -9.65
C THR A 58 8.87 -9.11 -8.18
N GLY A 59 8.34 -10.15 -7.54
CA GLY A 59 8.67 -10.42 -6.16
C GLY A 59 8.33 -11.82 -5.70
N ARG A 60 8.73 -12.11 -4.47
CA ARG A 60 8.54 -13.39 -3.77
C ARG A 60 8.37 -13.14 -2.27
N GLY A 61 7.85 -14.16 -1.61
CA GLY A 61 7.62 -14.19 -0.17
C GLY A 61 6.72 -15.36 0.18
N ASN A 62 6.55 -15.67 1.46
CA ASN A 62 5.80 -16.84 1.87
C ASN A 62 4.73 -16.57 2.94
N ASP A 63 4.66 -15.35 3.48
CA ASP A 63 3.68 -14.97 4.49
C ASP A 63 2.27 -14.78 3.89
N PRO A 64 1.30 -15.67 4.16
CA PRO A 64 -0.06 -15.54 3.66
C PRO A 64 -0.82 -14.38 4.31
N GLU A 65 -0.52 -14.06 5.57
CA GLU A 65 -1.16 -12.97 6.31
C GLU A 65 -0.72 -11.61 5.77
N LEU A 66 0.57 -11.46 5.47
CA LEU A 66 1.09 -10.29 4.77
C LEU A 66 0.40 -10.13 3.41
N THR A 67 0.38 -11.20 2.61
CA THR A 67 -0.20 -11.18 1.27
C THR A 67 -1.68 -10.76 1.31
N ARG A 68 -2.45 -11.34 2.23
CA ARG A 68 -3.85 -11.02 2.48
C ARG A 68 -4.07 -9.53 2.74
N LYS A 69 -3.20 -8.90 3.54
CA LYS A 69 -3.26 -7.46 3.88
C LYS A 69 -2.91 -6.54 2.72
N LEU A 70 -2.11 -7.01 1.76
CA LEU A 70 -1.60 -6.23 0.63
C LEU A 70 -2.40 -6.41 -0.67
N THR A 71 -3.38 -7.31 -0.70
CA THR A 71 -4.25 -7.55 -1.87
C THR A 71 -4.94 -6.30 -2.42
N HIS A 72 -5.04 -5.21 -1.65
CA HIS A 72 -5.57 -3.96 -2.21
C HIS A 72 -4.58 -3.25 -3.13
N LEU A 73 -3.27 -3.51 -3.02
CA LEU A 73 -2.16 -2.88 -3.75
C LEU A 73 -1.84 -3.59 -5.09
N PRO A 74 -1.24 -2.90 -6.08
CA PRO A 74 -0.86 -3.50 -7.35
C PRO A 74 -0.01 -4.78 -7.17
N PRO A 75 -0.46 -5.92 -7.72
CA PRO A 75 0.25 -7.20 -7.60
C PRO A 75 1.52 -7.20 -8.48
N PRO A 76 2.44 -8.17 -8.28
CA PRO A 76 3.57 -8.35 -9.20
C PRO A 76 3.08 -8.68 -10.61
N SER A 77 3.88 -8.29 -11.60
CA SER A 77 3.62 -8.58 -13.01
C SER A 77 3.86 -10.05 -13.34
N GLU A 78 3.05 -10.56 -14.27
CA GLU A 78 3.26 -11.89 -14.84
C GLU A 78 4.42 -11.90 -15.88
N PRO A 79 5.14 -13.02 -16.03
CA PRO A 79 5.01 -14.26 -15.26
C PRO A 79 5.59 -14.13 -13.85
N LEU A 80 4.91 -14.74 -12.87
CA LEU A 80 5.38 -14.81 -11.50
C LEU A 80 6.70 -15.60 -11.43
N HIS A 81 7.61 -15.21 -10.52
CA HIS A 81 8.87 -15.94 -10.32
C HIS A 81 8.59 -17.41 -9.95
N PRO A 82 9.38 -18.41 -10.41
CA PRO A 82 9.07 -19.83 -10.16
C PRO A 82 8.97 -20.25 -8.69
N SER A 83 9.63 -19.50 -7.79
CA SER A 83 9.57 -19.72 -6.34
C SER A 83 8.34 -19.10 -5.66
N VAL A 84 7.40 -18.55 -6.43
CA VAL A 84 6.21 -17.87 -5.90
C VAL A 84 5.20 -18.89 -5.39
N THR A 85 4.80 -18.73 -4.13
CA THR A 85 3.85 -19.62 -3.44
C THR A 85 2.40 -19.28 -3.77
N ALA A 86 1.48 -20.18 -3.43
CA ALA A 86 0.04 -20.02 -3.66
C ALA A 86 -0.55 -18.66 -3.21
N PRO A 87 -0.19 -18.10 -2.03
CA PRO A 87 -0.73 -16.81 -1.56
C PRO A 87 -0.54 -15.66 -2.55
N TRP A 88 0.52 -15.66 -3.34
CA TRP A 88 0.81 -14.60 -4.31
C TRP A 88 -0.03 -14.67 -5.58
N ARG A 89 -0.44 -15.88 -5.98
CA ARG A 89 -1.46 -16.04 -7.02
C ARG A 89 -2.78 -15.47 -6.52
N ASP A 90 -3.09 -15.68 -5.24
CA ASP A 90 -4.29 -15.11 -4.62
C ASP A 90 -4.23 -13.59 -4.57
N TRP A 91 -3.06 -12.97 -4.39
CA TRP A 91 -2.90 -11.52 -4.51
C TRP A 91 -3.36 -11.03 -5.88
N THR A 92 -2.82 -11.61 -6.96
CA THR A 92 -3.16 -11.22 -8.33
C THR A 92 -4.66 -11.40 -8.60
N ALA A 93 -5.24 -12.53 -8.20
CA ALA A 93 -6.66 -12.81 -8.39
C ALA A 93 -7.58 -11.89 -7.55
N SER A 94 -7.14 -11.52 -6.35
CA SER A 94 -7.91 -10.74 -5.38
C SER A 94 -7.71 -9.23 -5.52
N TYR A 95 -6.76 -8.78 -6.35
CA TYR A 95 -6.45 -7.36 -6.49
C TYR A 95 -7.66 -6.54 -6.94
N ARG A 96 -8.01 -5.53 -6.15
CA ARG A 96 -9.06 -4.57 -6.47
C ARG A 96 -8.60 -3.18 -6.04
N LEU A 97 -8.51 -2.27 -7.00
CA LEU A 97 -8.16 -0.87 -6.72
C LEU A 97 -9.26 -0.21 -5.86
N GLY A 98 -8.85 0.68 -4.95
CA GLY A 98 -9.79 1.50 -4.19
C GLY A 98 -10.62 0.76 -3.14
N VAL A 99 -10.20 -0.44 -2.71
CA VAL A 99 -10.89 -1.19 -1.64
C VAL A 99 -10.39 -0.86 -0.24
N LEU A 100 -9.26 -0.15 -0.08
CA LEU A 100 -8.78 0.37 1.20
C LEU A 100 -8.30 1.81 1.03
N TYR A 101 -9.12 2.79 1.43
CA TYR A 101 -8.77 4.19 1.26
C TYR A 101 -9.17 5.03 2.47
N ARG A 102 -8.49 6.17 2.65
CA ARG A 102 -8.78 7.14 3.69
C ARG A 102 -9.17 8.50 3.13
N ARG A 103 -10.02 9.20 3.89
CA ARG A 103 -10.42 10.59 3.64
C ARG A 103 -10.25 11.42 4.90
N THR A 104 -9.64 12.57 4.77
CA THR A 104 -9.47 13.52 5.86
C THR A 104 -10.66 14.47 5.91
N GLY A 105 -11.29 14.57 7.08
CA GLY A 105 -12.28 15.58 7.39
C GLY A 105 -11.78 16.54 8.48
N PRO A 106 -12.54 17.58 8.83
CA PRO A 106 -12.17 18.50 9.91
C PRO A 106 -12.11 17.76 11.25
N GLY A 107 -10.89 17.55 11.76
CA GLY A 107 -10.66 16.92 13.08
C GLY A 107 -10.80 15.39 13.11
N PHE A 108 -11.13 14.73 11.99
CA PHE A 108 -11.25 13.28 11.92
C PHE A 108 -10.75 12.71 10.60
N LEU A 109 -10.52 11.41 10.56
CA LEU A 109 -10.26 10.66 9.34
C LEU A 109 -11.21 9.48 9.23
N ILE A 110 -11.67 9.19 8.01
CA ILE A 110 -12.49 8.01 7.73
C ILE A 110 -11.68 7.06 6.86
N VAL A 111 -11.52 5.82 7.30
CA VAL A 111 -11.04 4.72 6.46
C VAL A 111 -12.21 3.87 6.00
N GLN A 112 -12.24 3.57 4.71
CA GLN A 112 -13.14 2.59 4.10
C GLN A 112 -12.31 1.36 3.78
N ASP A 113 -12.67 0.21 4.37
CA ASP A 113 -11.99 -1.06 4.18
C ASP A 113 -12.97 -2.11 3.68
N ARG A 114 -12.81 -2.47 2.42
CA ARG A 114 -13.62 -3.43 1.66
C ARG A 114 -12.75 -4.60 1.17
N ARG A 115 -11.57 -4.80 1.78
CA ARG A 115 -10.67 -5.90 1.40
C ARG A 115 -11.38 -7.25 1.58
N PRO A 116 -11.16 -8.21 0.67
CA PRO A 116 -11.95 -9.44 0.57
C PRO A 116 -11.83 -10.35 1.79
N PHE A 117 -10.75 -10.24 2.56
CA PHE A 117 -10.58 -11.03 3.78
C PHE A 117 -11.47 -10.58 4.94
N ARG A 118 -12.09 -9.39 4.86
CA ARG A 118 -13.05 -8.96 5.86
C ARG A 118 -14.40 -9.62 5.61
N GLN A 119 -15.03 -10.09 6.68
CA GLN A 119 -16.38 -10.64 6.61
C GLN A 119 -17.42 -9.60 6.13
N LYS A 120 -17.21 -8.32 6.48
CA LYS A 120 -18.07 -7.20 6.07
C LYS A 120 -17.21 -5.95 5.80
N PRO A 121 -17.62 -5.10 4.83
CA PRO A 121 -17.05 -3.77 4.67
C PRO A 121 -17.06 -2.99 5.99
N ALA A 122 -15.95 -2.33 6.30
CA ALA A 122 -15.79 -1.53 7.52
C ALA A 122 -15.59 -0.05 7.18
N ARG A 123 -16.28 0.81 7.91
CA ARG A 123 -16.04 2.25 7.95
C ARG A 123 -15.47 2.60 9.31
N ILE A 124 -14.19 2.94 9.36
CA ILE A 124 -13.48 3.24 10.60
C ILE A 124 -13.33 4.76 10.71
N VAL A 125 -13.78 5.34 11.82
CA VAL A 125 -13.63 6.77 12.10
C VAL A 125 -12.54 6.96 13.15
N ILE A 126 -11.52 7.74 12.80
CA ILE A 126 -10.40 8.09 13.67
C ILE A 126 -10.55 9.56 14.04
N GLY A 127 -11.15 9.82 15.20
CA GLY A 127 -11.29 11.17 15.77
C GLY A 127 -10.18 11.53 16.75
N ASP A 128 -9.46 10.53 17.29
CA ASP A 128 -8.36 10.77 18.22
C ASP A 128 -7.19 11.50 17.50
N PRO A 129 -6.77 12.68 17.97
CA PRO A 129 -5.72 13.46 17.31
C PRO A 129 -4.37 12.75 17.24
N HIS A 130 -4.03 11.95 18.26
CA HIS A 130 -2.76 11.25 18.32
C HIS A 130 -2.72 10.09 17.32
N LEU A 131 -3.78 9.28 17.25
CA LEU A 131 -3.90 8.20 16.26
C LEU A 131 -3.91 8.75 14.82
N ARG A 132 -4.57 9.88 14.57
CA ARG A 132 -4.50 10.54 13.25
C ARG A 132 -3.08 10.97 12.91
N SER A 133 -2.42 11.68 13.83
CA SER A 133 -1.06 12.16 13.64
C SER A 133 -0.09 11.02 13.35
N VAL A 134 -0.22 9.89 14.04
CA VAL A 134 0.60 8.69 13.80
C VAL A 134 0.27 8.06 12.45
N LEU A 135 -1.00 7.90 12.09
CA LEU A 135 -1.38 7.35 10.78
C LEU A 135 -0.88 8.23 9.62
N GLU A 136 -0.97 9.55 9.75
CA GLU A 136 -0.46 10.52 8.78
C GLU A 136 1.07 10.51 8.71
N ARG A 137 1.76 10.43 9.86
CA ARG A 137 3.22 10.29 9.90
C ARG A 137 3.70 9.02 9.18
N CYS A 138 2.95 7.93 9.32
CA CYS A 138 3.22 6.65 8.66
C CYS A 138 2.84 6.63 7.16
N ASP A 139 2.39 7.74 6.56
CA ASP A 139 2.36 7.87 5.11
C ASP A 139 3.77 7.63 4.54
N GLU A 140 4.79 8.13 5.25
CA GLU A 140 6.19 7.79 5.07
C GLU A 140 6.55 6.59 5.97
N PRO A 141 7.36 5.63 5.50
CA PRO A 141 7.91 4.60 6.39
C PRO A 141 8.59 5.26 7.60
N ALA A 142 8.17 4.89 8.80
CA ALA A 142 8.67 5.46 10.04
C ALA A 142 9.36 4.38 10.90
N ASP A 143 10.48 4.74 11.52
CA ASP A 143 11.18 3.88 12.49
C ASP A 143 10.51 3.97 13.86
N LEU A 144 9.95 2.84 14.31
CA LEU A 144 9.22 2.70 15.58
C LEU A 144 10.08 2.93 16.81
N ARG A 145 11.41 2.77 16.71
CA ARG A 145 12.35 3.05 17.81
C ARG A 145 12.50 4.54 18.04
N THR A 146 12.11 5.36 17.07
CA THR A 146 12.22 6.82 17.13
C THR A 146 10.83 7.46 17.21
N GLY A 147 10.68 8.49 18.05
CA GLY A 147 9.50 9.34 18.05
C GLY A 147 8.27 8.82 18.81
N GLY A 148 8.38 7.75 19.59
CA GLY A 148 7.38 7.39 20.60
C GLY A 148 6.00 6.98 20.05
N ILE A 149 5.93 6.51 18.81
CA ILE A 149 4.67 6.17 18.13
C ILE A 149 4.24 4.71 18.31
N GLY A 150 5.07 3.86 18.94
CA GLY A 150 4.90 2.40 18.95
C GLY A 150 3.55 1.91 19.45
N LYS A 151 3.01 2.48 20.54
CA LYS A 151 1.70 2.08 21.08
C LYS A 151 0.55 2.40 20.11
N ALA A 152 0.55 3.60 19.54
CA ALA A 152 -0.44 4.02 18.55
C ALA A 152 -0.32 3.22 17.25
N ALA A 153 0.91 2.98 16.77
CA ALA A 153 1.18 2.14 15.62
C ALA A 153 0.67 0.70 15.83
N GLY A 154 0.90 0.11 17.00
CA GLY A 154 0.38 -1.21 17.36
C GLY A 154 -1.15 -1.26 17.35
N PHE A 155 -1.82 -0.23 17.88
CA PHE A 155 -3.27 -0.12 17.83
C PHE A 155 -3.81 -0.06 16.39
N LEU A 156 -3.17 0.76 15.54
CA LEU A 156 -3.52 0.89 14.13
C LEU A 156 -3.23 -0.41 13.35
N ALA A 157 -2.16 -1.14 13.71
CA ALA A 157 -1.80 -2.41 13.11
C ALA A 157 -2.82 -3.50 13.44
N GLY A 158 -3.33 -3.52 14.68
CA GLY A 158 -4.43 -4.39 15.10
C GLY A 158 -5.75 -4.12 14.36
N SER A 159 -5.87 -2.96 13.70
CA SER A 159 -6.99 -2.60 12.83
C SER A 159 -6.67 -2.77 11.34
N ASP A 160 -5.52 -3.36 10.99
CA ASP A 160 -5.01 -3.52 9.62
C ASP A 160 -4.91 -2.20 8.81
N LEU A 161 -4.66 -1.08 9.50
CA LEU A 161 -4.52 0.25 8.90
C LEU A 161 -3.08 0.64 8.64
N VAL A 162 -2.15 0.06 9.39
CA VAL A 162 -0.71 0.14 9.15
C VAL A 162 -0.15 -1.27 9.12
N LEU A 163 0.98 -1.43 8.46
CA LEU A 163 1.78 -2.65 8.49
C LEU A 163 3.07 -2.37 9.25
N ILE A 164 3.40 -3.26 10.18
CA ILE A 164 4.67 -3.24 10.91
C ILE A 164 5.57 -4.33 10.32
N LEU A 165 6.78 -3.94 9.94
CA LEU A 165 7.83 -4.79 9.37
C LEU A 165 9.09 -4.56 10.21
N GLY A 166 9.41 -5.50 11.10
CA GLY A 166 10.47 -5.30 12.10
C GLY A 166 10.24 -3.99 12.88
N ASP A 167 11.23 -3.10 12.84
CA ASP A 167 11.18 -1.78 13.48
C ASP A 167 10.53 -0.68 12.61
N TRP A 168 9.99 -1.01 11.44
CA TRP A 168 9.41 -0.04 10.51
C TRP A 168 7.90 -0.17 10.41
N VAL A 169 7.22 0.96 10.21
CA VAL A 169 5.77 1.01 10.01
C VAL A 169 5.39 1.84 8.80
N VAL A 170 4.39 1.40 8.06
CA VAL A 170 3.83 2.11 6.90
C VAL A 170 2.30 2.01 6.86
N THR A 171 1.64 3.10 6.52
CA THR A 171 0.19 3.19 6.34
C THR A 171 -0.25 2.43 5.09
N LEU A 172 -1.32 1.64 5.20
CA LEU A 172 -1.85 0.83 4.10
C LEU A 172 -2.93 1.53 3.25
N PRO A 173 -3.89 2.30 3.81
CA PRO A 173 -4.93 2.93 3.02
C PRO A 173 -4.42 3.97 2.02
N TYR A 174 -4.99 3.95 0.82
CA TYR A 174 -4.81 4.99 -0.18
C TYR A 174 -5.20 6.37 0.34
N ARG A 175 -4.38 7.37 0.06
CA ARG A 175 -4.73 8.78 0.24
C ARG A 175 -5.35 9.30 -1.05
N LEU A 176 -6.68 9.32 -1.13
CA LEU A 176 -7.37 9.87 -2.28
C LEU A 176 -7.22 11.40 -2.31
N ALA A 177 -6.46 11.92 -3.28
CA ALA A 177 -6.24 13.35 -3.44
C ALA A 177 -7.47 14.11 -3.99
N GLY A 178 -8.38 13.40 -4.66
CA GLY A 178 -9.63 13.94 -5.20
C GLY A 178 -10.57 12.81 -5.59
N TRP A 179 -11.85 13.12 -5.79
CA TRP A 179 -12.79 12.12 -6.31
C TRP A 179 -12.71 12.10 -7.84
N PRO A 180 -12.58 10.93 -8.50
CA PRO A 180 -12.81 10.83 -9.93
C PRO A 180 -14.32 10.92 -10.17
N VAL A 181 -14.92 12.11 -10.10
CA VAL A 181 -16.23 12.34 -10.73
C VAL A 181 -15.92 13.16 -11.97
N PRO A 182 -16.22 12.70 -13.18
CA PRO A 182 -16.76 13.63 -14.16
C PRO A 182 -18.03 14.17 -13.52
N ALA A 183 -18.04 15.45 -13.12
CA ALA A 183 -19.30 16.12 -12.85
C ALA A 183 -20.21 15.84 -14.05
N TYR A 184 -21.37 15.25 -13.78
CA TYR A 184 -22.39 14.88 -14.76
C TYR A 184 -22.33 15.82 -15.98
N SER A 185 -21.95 15.30 -17.15
CA SER A 185 -22.25 15.97 -18.40
C SER A 185 -23.77 15.90 -18.54
N VAL A 186 -24.42 17.01 -18.19
CA VAL A 186 -25.84 17.28 -18.42
C VAL A 186 -26.10 17.38 -19.92
#